data_AF-A0A916UUY6-F1
#
_entry.id   AF-A0A916UUY6-F1
#
_cell.length_a   1.000
_cell.length_b   1.000
_cell.length_c   1.000
_cell.angle_alpha   90.00
_cell.angle_beta   90.00
_cell.angle_gamma   90.00
#
_symmetry.space_group_name_H-M   'P 1'
#
loop_
_entity.id
_entity.type
_entity.pdbx_description
1 polymer ?
#
loop_
_entity_poly.entity_id
_entity_poly.type
_entity_poly.pdbx_seq_one_letter_code
_entity_poly.pdbx_strand_id
1 'polypeptide(L)'
;MTKHLYCHAAVPDGPFVPRQDVVSRSGLHRAAAGTALADRSPTVPSRAAAQTLSELERTLLILAGAERGASPDLLIIDDTGAYATRLRSVDRETIRARRERGDLPGLAEQMRPSIVRIDEADDDPPRTWPHADRPRLADLSQSTLFIPVGDQVDSLLERLWTAIGEAAPVCDDAGRLLGRPAQLIAAGALRPDRAVPLATIEADARARLHGELAATAAGIRHMADAMGLDGPPLSGFDLASLPGAVGFRMEDGPQGLDAIGLDGHFEPLVPPYVGDMEEAAWRFAERRHDHPRSPSDAGGAREHLVAYLGSVAQDAHDRFGRFPATVPTLVLAAGAAVRRPAPQRHHRRPTARLAGPMRGEAVR
;
A
#
# COMPACT_ATOMS: atom_id res chain seq x y z
N MET A 1 2.26 38.84 1.03
CA MET A 1 2.52 38.55 -0.39
C MET A 1 3.83 37.78 -0.47
N THR A 2 3.77 36.46 -0.32
CA THR A 2 4.96 35.61 -0.17
C THR A 2 5.07 34.74 -1.41
N LYS A 3 6.11 34.97 -2.21
CA LYS A 3 6.44 34.16 -3.39
C LYS A 3 7.16 32.90 -2.90
N HIS A 4 6.58 31.72 -3.13
CA HIS A 4 7.27 30.45 -2.95
C HIS A 4 8.20 30.20 -4.15
N LEU A 5 9.51 30.12 -3.88
CA LEU A 5 10.49 29.57 -4.81
C LEU A 5 10.47 28.04 -4.68
N TYR A 6 10.15 27.34 -5.78
CA TYR A 6 10.46 25.93 -5.93
C TYR A 6 11.84 25.80 -6.59
N CYS A 7 12.77 25.15 -5.91
CA CYS A 7 14.08 24.80 -6.45
C CYS A 7 13.97 23.55 -7.32
N HIS A 8 14.23 23.69 -8.62
CA HIS A 8 14.51 22.56 -9.51
C HIS A 8 15.91 22.00 -9.21
N ALA A 9 15.98 20.78 -8.71
CA ALA A 9 17.21 19.98 -8.74
C ALA A 9 17.25 19.20 -10.05
N ALA A 10 18.30 19.41 -10.85
CA ALA A 10 18.56 18.68 -12.09
C ALA A 10 19.06 17.26 -11.78
N VAL A 11 18.48 16.26 -12.44
CA VAL A 11 18.96 14.87 -12.46
C VAL A 11 19.99 14.74 -13.59
N PRO A 12 21.20 14.18 -13.36
CA PRO A 12 22.17 14.00 -14.42
C PRO A 12 21.83 12.78 -15.30
N ASP A 13 21.96 12.98 -16.61
CA ASP A 13 21.76 11.99 -17.67
C ASP A 13 22.72 10.78 -17.54
N GLY A 14 22.15 9.58 -17.54
CA GLY A 14 22.87 8.31 -17.66
C GLY A 14 22.32 7.48 -18.84
N PRO A 15 23.17 6.79 -19.63
CA PRO A 15 22.77 6.28 -20.93
C PRO A 15 22.16 4.88 -20.81
N PHE A 16 20.88 4.74 -21.16
CA PHE A 16 20.29 3.43 -21.43
C PHE A 16 19.69 3.42 -22.84
N VAL A 17 20.39 2.75 -23.75
CA VAL A 17 19.94 2.47 -25.12
C VAL A 17 19.29 1.08 -25.13
N PRO A 18 17.99 0.94 -25.43
CA PRO A 18 17.41 -0.38 -25.67
C PRO A 18 17.77 -0.86 -27.08
N ARG A 19 18.32 -2.08 -27.15
CA ARG A 19 18.49 -2.81 -28.41
C ARG A 19 17.11 -3.16 -28.99
N GLN A 20 16.87 -2.73 -30.22
CA GLN A 20 15.86 -3.29 -31.11
C GLN A 20 16.35 -4.64 -31.65
N ASP A 21 15.38 -5.52 -31.97
CA ASP A 21 15.45 -6.75 -32.77
C ASP A 21 15.16 -8.05 -32.00
N VAL A 22 13.87 -8.45 -31.99
CA VAL A 22 13.47 -9.82 -32.37
C VAL A 22 12.15 -9.73 -33.15
N VAL A 23 12.20 -10.23 -34.38
CA VAL A 23 11.12 -10.26 -35.37
C VAL A 23 10.35 -11.59 -35.29
N SER A 24 9.02 -11.48 -35.41
CA SER A 24 8.02 -12.43 -35.95
C SER A 24 7.86 -13.86 -35.39
N ARG A 25 6.59 -14.24 -35.14
CA ARG A 25 5.81 -15.06 -36.09
C ARG A 25 4.31 -15.10 -35.76
N SER A 26 3.57 -15.09 -36.86
CA SER A 26 2.12 -15.15 -37.12
C SER A 26 1.38 -16.38 -36.58
N GLY A 27 0.08 -16.24 -36.36
CA GLY A 27 -0.86 -17.36 -36.20
C GLY A 27 -2.33 -16.95 -36.14
N LEU A 28 -2.90 -16.64 -37.31
CA LEU A 28 -4.35 -16.45 -37.55
C LEU A 28 -5.02 -17.85 -37.65
N HIS A 29 -6.04 -18.12 -36.84
CA HIS A 29 -7.07 -19.12 -37.20
C HIS A 29 -8.45 -18.72 -36.69
N ARG A 30 -9.36 -18.49 -37.65
CA ARG A 30 -10.82 -18.56 -37.50
C ARG A 30 -11.25 -20.04 -37.51
N ALA A 31 -12.21 -20.40 -36.66
CA ALA A 31 -13.22 -21.42 -37.00
C ALA A 31 -14.50 -21.28 -36.15
N ALA A 32 -15.59 -21.09 -36.89
CA ALA A 32 -17.00 -21.48 -36.74
C ALA A 32 -17.65 -21.83 -35.39
N ALA A 33 -18.89 -21.34 -35.27
CA ALA A 33 -19.91 -21.70 -34.30
C ALA A 33 -20.49 -23.11 -34.53
N GLY A 34 -20.87 -23.78 -33.44
CA GLY A 34 -21.68 -24.99 -33.42
C GLY A 34 -22.30 -25.19 -32.03
N THR A 35 -23.62 -25.18 -31.97
CA THR A 35 -24.49 -25.41 -30.80
C THR A 35 -24.46 -26.86 -30.32
N ALA A 36 -24.29 -27.09 -29.00
CA ALA A 36 -24.85 -28.26 -28.31
C ALA A 36 -25.02 -27.97 -26.80
N LEU A 37 -26.17 -28.37 -26.29
CA LEU A 37 -26.63 -28.25 -24.91
C LEU A 37 -26.04 -29.38 -24.02
N ALA A 38 -25.82 -29.03 -22.75
CA ALA A 38 -25.86 -29.88 -21.56
C ALA A 38 -24.81 -30.99 -21.37
N ASP A 39 -23.78 -30.66 -20.57
CA ASP A 39 -23.31 -31.56 -19.50
C ASP A 39 -22.83 -30.70 -18.32
N ARG A 40 -23.43 -30.85 -17.13
CA ARG A 40 -23.08 -30.11 -15.91
C ARG A 40 -22.19 -30.99 -15.03
N SER A 41 -20.96 -31.21 -15.49
CA SER A 41 -19.85 -31.54 -14.60
C SER A 41 -19.31 -30.23 -13.99
N PRO A 42 -18.75 -30.23 -12.75
CA PRO A 42 -18.14 -29.04 -12.18
C PRO A 42 -16.99 -28.61 -13.11
N THR A 43 -17.24 -27.58 -13.91
CA THR A 43 -16.29 -27.07 -14.88
C THR A 43 -15.03 -26.66 -14.13
N VAL A 44 -13.93 -27.36 -14.43
CA VAL A 44 -12.58 -26.90 -14.09
C VAL A 44 -12.51 -25.41 -14.46
N PRO A 45 -12.22 -24.50 -13.51
CA PRO A 45 -12.17 -23.09 -13.81
C PRO A 45 -11.26 -22.89 -15.02
N SER A 46 -11.72 -22.11 -16.00
CA SER A 46 -10.89 -21.78 -17.15
C SER A 46 -9.52 -21.32 -16.66
N ARG A 47 -8.45 -21.60 -17.42
CA ARG A 47 -7.09 -21.21 -17.01
C ARG A 47 -6.99 -19.72 -16.61
N ALA A 48 -7.81 -18.87 -17.24
CA ALA A 48 -7.97 -17.46 -16.90
C ALA A 48 -8.64 -17.22 -15.54
N ALA A 49 -9.72 -17.95 -15.19
CA ALA A 49 -10.37 -17.87 -13.89
C ALA A 49 -9.48 -18.38 -12.75
N ALA A 50 -8.74 -19.48 -12.96
CA ALA A 50 -7.78 -19.99 -11.98
C ALA A 50 -6.61 -19.01 -11.75
N GLN A 51 -6.14 -18.35 -12.82
CA GLN A 51 -5.12 -17.31 -12.73
C GLN A 51 -5.63 -16.05 -12.02
N THR A 52 -6.87 -15.63 -12.32
CA THR A 52 -7.56 -14.53 -11.64
C THR A 52 -7.66 -14.78 -10.14
N LEU A 53 -8.11 -15.98 -9.75
CA LEU A 53 -8.22 -16.39 -8.35
C LEU A 53 -6.86 -16.38 -7.64
N SER A 54 -5.81 -16.89 -8.28
CA SER A 54 -4.46 -16.91 -7.71
C SER A 54 -3.87 -15.50 -7.54
N GLU A 55 -4.11 -14.58 -8.48
CA GLU A 55 -3.66 -13.19 -8.38
C GLU A 55 -4.46 -12.40 -7.34
N LEU A 56 -5.76 -12.68 -7.21
CA LEU A 56 -6.61 -12.09 -6.18
C LEU A 56 -6.18 -12.58 -4.78
N GLU A 57 -5.88 -13.87 -4.63
CA GLU A 57 -5.30 -14.45 -3.42
C GLU A 57 -3.95 -13.84 -3.08
N ARG A 58 -3.04 -13.67 -4.06
CA ARG A 58 -1.73 -13.02 -3.85
C ARG A 58 -1.87 -11.56 -3.44
N THR A 59 -2.75 -10.82 -4.10
CA THR A 59 -3.00 -9.41 -3.80
C THR A 59 -3.59 -9.26 -2.41
N LEU A 60 -4.56 -10.10 -2.05
CA LEU A 60 -5.12 -10.15 -0.70
C LEU A 60 -4.10 -10.61 0.34
N LEU A 61 -3.14 -11.48 -0.01
CA LEU A 61 -2.05 -11.89 0.88
C LEU A 61 -1.07 -10.75 1.16
N ILE A 62 -0.71 -10.00 0.12
CA ILE A 62 0.17 -8.83 0.23
C ILE A 62 -0.54 -7.74 1.06
N LEU A 63 -1.81 -7.47 0.75
CA LEU A 63 -2.65 -6.51 1.48
C LEU A 63 -2.92 -6.93 2.94
N ALA A 64 -3.15 -8.22 3.19
CA ALA A 64 -3.36 -8.74 4.54
C ALA A 64 -2.07 -8.82 5.37
N GLY A 65 -0.91 -8.48 4.80
CA GLY A 65 0.39 -8.60 5.45
C GLY A 65 0.77 -10.07 5.67
N ALA A 66 1.61 -10.59 4.79
CA ALA A 66 2.23 -11.89 4.99
C ALA A 66 3.08 -11.87 6.29
N GLU A 67 2.56 -12.51 7.33
CA GLU A 67 3.23 -12.93 8.58
C GLU A 67 3.90 -11.87 9.48
N ARG A 68 4.10 -10.61 9.05
CA ARG A 68 4.90 -9.63 9.81
C ARG A 68 4.28 -8.24 9.82
N GLY A 69 3.95 -7.76 11.02
CA GLY A 69 3.89 -6.34 11.41
C GLY A 69 3.10 -5.38 10.52
N ALA A 70 3.70 -4.90 9.45
CA ALA A 70 3.19 -3.81 8.62
C ALA A 70 2.35 -4.32 7.44
N SER A 71 1.03 -4.28 7.56
CA SER A 71 0.15 -4.39 6.39
C SER A 71 0.04 -2.99 5.76
N PRO A 72 0.34 -2.83 4.46
CA PRO A 72 0.08 -1.57 3.80
C PRO A 72 -1.43 -1.33 3.76
N ASP A 73 -1.86 -0.12 4.12
CA ASP A 73 -3.24 0.30 3.90
C ASP A 73 -3.37 0.87 2.48
N LEU A 74 -4.61 1.02 2.01
CA LEU A 74 -4.94 1.61 0.74
C LEU A 74 -5.73 2.89 0.97
N LEU A 75 -5.25 3.97 0.35
CA LEU A 75 -6.05 5.13 0.06
C LEU A 75 -6.76 4.89 -1.28
N ILE A 76 -8.08 4.97 -1.28
CA ILE A 76 -8.94 4.77 -2.44
C ILE A 76 -9.63 6.09 -2.75
N ILE A 77 -9.52 6.58 -3.97
CA ILE A 77 -10.12 7.86 -4.37
C ILE A 77 -10.92 7.66 -5.66
N ASP A 78 -12.22 7.92 -5.60
CA ASP A 78 -13.09 7.94 -6.77
C ASP A 78 -13.96 9.19 -6.83
N ASP A 79 -15.02 9.19 -7.64
CA ASP A 79 -15.94 10.34 -7.76
C ASP A 79 -16.94 10.46 -6.60
N THR A 80 -17.00 9.46 -5.71
CA THR A 80 -17.86 9.47 -4.53
C THR A 80 -17.13 9.91 -3.28
N GLY A 81 -15.80 9.98 -3.34
CA GLY A 81 -14.95 10.50 -2.27
C GLY A 81 -13.63 9.74 -2.11
N ALA A 82 -13.01 9.96 -0.96
CA ALA A 82 -11.80 9.32 -0.48
C ALA A 82 -12.11 8.32 0.64
N TYR A 83 -11.48 7.16 0.57
CA TYR A 83 -11.62 6.06 1.50
C TYR A 83 -10.25 5.56 1.93
N ALA A 84 -10.12 5.07 3.16
CA ALA A 84 -8.97 4.33 3.63
C ALA A 84 -9.38 2.90 3.97
N THR A 85 -8.47 1.95 3.77
CA THR A 85 -8.60 0.64 4.42
C THR A 85 -7.98 0.68 5.80
N ARG A 86 -8.54 -0.07 6.75
CA ARG A 86 -7.96 -0.31 8.08
C ARG A 86 -7.49 -1.75 8.22
N LEU A 87 -6.62 -2.20 7.32
CA LEU A 87 -6.19 -3.60 7.23
C LEU A 87 -5.41 -4.04 8.46
N ARG A 88 -4.77 -3.10 9.15
CA ARG A 88 -4.11 -3.29 10.44
C ARG A 88 -5.02 -3.84 11.54
N SER A 89 -6.32 -3.54 11.46
CA SER A 89 -7.31 -3.96 12.45
C SER A 89 -7.97 -5.30 12.12
N VAL A 90 -7.67 -5.88 10.94
CA VAL A 90 -8.30 -7.12 10.51
C VAL A 90 -7.59 -8.31 11.15
N ASP A 91 -8.37 -9.21 11.75
CA ASP A 91 -7.85 -10.43 12.35
C ASP A 91 -7.18 -11.33 11.30
N ARG A 92 -5.85 -11.42 11.40
CA ARG A 92 -4.97 -12.19 10.53
C ARG A 92 -5.22 -13.69 10.61
N GLU A 93 -5.59 -14.20 11.79
CA GLU A 93 -5.85 -15.63 11.96
C GLU A 93 -7.11 -16.02 11.20
N THR A 94 -8.17 -15.20 11.30
CA THR A 94 -9.38 -15.42 10.50
C THR A 94 -9.12 -15.29 9.00
N ILE A 95 -8.33 -14.30 8.55
CA ILE A 95 -7.94 -14.19 7.13
C ILE A 95 -7.25 -15.47 6.66
N ARG A 96 -6.25 -15.94 7.43
CA ARG A 96 -5.50 -17.16 7.12
C ARG A 96 -6.42 -18.37 7.06
N ALA A 97 -7.27 -18.55 8.05
CA ALA A 97 -8.18 -19.69 8.12
C ALA A 97 -9.18 -19.71 6.96
N ARG A 98 -9.72 -18.55 6.55
CA ARG A 98 -10.60 -18.45 5.37
C ARG A 98 -9.85 -18.75 4.07
N ARG A 99 -8.62 -18.25 3.94
CA ARG A 99 -7.76 -18.52 2.80
C ARG A 99 -7.44 -20.01 2.67
N GLU A 100 -7.07 -20.68 3.75
CA GLU A 100 -6.77 -22.13 3.74
C GLU A 100 -7.98 -22.97 3.30
N ARG A 101 -9.20 -22.43 3.45
CA ARG A 101 -10.45 -23.03 2.95
C ARG A 101 -10.86 -22.58 1.54
N GLY A 102 -10.14 -21.64 0.91
CA GLY A 102 -10.51 -21.05 -0.38
C GLY A 102 -11.78 -20.19 -0.35
N ASP A 103 -12.17 -19.68 0.83
CA ASP A 103 -13.40 -18.89 1.02
C ASP A 103 -13.20 -17.41 0.68
N LEU A 104 -13.03 -17.13 -0.63
CA LEU A 104 -12.83 -15.77 -1.12
C LEU A 104 -14.04 -14.83 -0.92
N PRO A 105 -15.29 -15.26 -1.14
CA PRO A 105 -16.45 -14.41 -0.84
C PRO A 105 -16.50 -14.03 0.63
N GLY A 106 -16.23 -14.98 1.54
CA GLY A 106 -16.17 -14.69 2.98
C GLY A 106 -15.02 -13.77 3.36
N LEU A 107 -13.88 -13.86 2.67
CA LEU A 107 -12.77 -12.94 2.85
C LEU A 107 -13.12 -11.51 2.39
N ALA A 108 -13.78 -11.37 1.24
CA ALA A 108 -14.25 -10.08 0.74
C ALA A 108 -15.27 -9.43 1.67
N GLU A 109 -16.26 -10.19 2.16
CA GLU A 109 -17.25 -9.69 3.12
C GLU A 109 -16.61 -9.33 4.47
N GLN A 110 -15.59 -10.07 4.91
CA GLN A 110 -14.85 -9.72 6.12
C GLN A 110 -14.02 -8.43 5.96
N MET A 111 -13.49 -8.17 4.77
CA MET A 111 -12.68 -6.97 4.51
C MET A 111 -13.53 -5.73 4.23
N ARG A 112 -14.78 -5.86 3.76
CA ARG A 112 -15.64 -4.72 3.41
C ARG A 112 -15.79 -3.69 4.57
N PRO A 113 -16.01 -4.07 5.84
CA PRO A 113 -16.08 -3.12 6.95
C PRO A 113 -14.77 -2.37 7.25
N SER A 114 -13.64 -2.83 6.72
CA SER A 114 -12.35 -2.15 6.87
C SER A 114 -12.19 -0.97 5.91
N ILE A 115 -13.02 -0.88 4.85
CA ILE A 115 -13.05 0.26 3.94
C ILE A 115 -13.93 1.33 4.57
N VAL A 116 -13.30 2.43 4.98
CA VAL A 116 -13.96 3.54 5.65
C VAL A 116 -13.79 4.80 4.83
N ARG A 117 -14.86 5.59 4.69
CA ARG A 117 -14.80 6.91 4.09
C ARG A 117 -14.02 7.84 5.03
N ILE A 118 -13.11 8.65 4.48
CA ILE A 118 -12.21 9.53 5.25
C ILE A 118 -12.37 11.00 4.90
N ASP A 119 -13.08 11.32 3.82
CA ASP A 119 -13.46 12.69 3.51
C ASP A 119 -14.84 13.02 4.09
N GLU A 120 -14.94 14.19 4.72
CA GLU A 120 -16.22 14.77 5.15
C GLU A 120 -16.79 15.74 4.12
N ALA A 121 -15.98 16.23 3.19
CA ALA A 121 -16.35 17.23 2.22
C ALA A 121 -16.90 16.62 0.92
N ASP A 122 -17.96 17.21 0.37
CA ASP A 122 -18.42 17.04 -1.02
C ASP A 122 -17.44 17.69 -2.04
N ASP A 123 -16.28 18.14 -1.58
CA ASP A 123 -15.28 18.79 -2.42
C ASP A 123 -14.64 17.75 -3.35
N ASP A 124 -14.47 18.16 -4.62
CA ASP A 124 -13.83 17.34 -5.64
C ASP A 124 -12.51 16.76 -5.06
N PRO A 125 -12.29 15.44 -5.15
CA PRO A 125 -11.03 14.84 -4.73
C PRO A 125 -9.86 15.57 -5.41
N PRO A 126 -8.63 15.54 -4.86
CA PRO A 126 -7.45 16.27 -5.35
C PRO A 126 -6.98 15.81 -6.75
N ARG A 127 -7.83 16.07 -7.74
CA ARG A 127 -7.73 15.85 -9.18
C ARG A 127 -7.62 17.20 -9.87
N THR A 128 -7.07 18.17 -9.16
CA THR A 128 -6.82 19.52 -9.64
C THR A 128 -5.34 19.81 -9.49
N TRP A 129 -4.84 20.71 -10.32
CA TRP A 129 -3.49 21.25 -10.13
C TRP A 129 -3.40 21.95 -8.76
N PRO A 130 -2.35 21.75 -7.94
CA PRO A 130 -1.05 21.14 -8.25
C PRO A 130 -0.93 19.62 -8.02
N HIS A 131 -2.00 18.95 -7.59
CA HIS A 131 -1.95 17.55 -7.13
C HIS A 131 -1.80 16.53 -8.26
N ALA A 132 -2.22 16.89 -9.48
CA ALA A 132 -2.01 16.06 -10.66
C ALA A 132 -1.80 16.87 -11.95
N ASP A 133 -0.99 16.31 -12.84
CA ASP A 133 -0.64 16.89 -14.13
C ASP A 133 -1.88 17.08 -15.00
N ARG A 134 -2.08 18.32 -15.48
CA ARG A 134 -3.27 18.74 -16.26
C ARG A 134 -3.66 17.81 -17.42
N PRO A 135 -2.74 17.24 -18.22
CA PRO A 135 -3.11 16.33 -19.31
C PRO A 135 -3.77 15.03 -18.85
N ARG A 136 -3.50 14.59 -17.61
CA ARG A 136 -3.98 13.30 -17.08
C ARG A 136 -5.25 13.42 -16.26
N LEU A 137 -5.59 14.62 -15.79
CA LEU A 137 -6.82 14.90 -15.03
C LEU A 137 -8.09 14.42 -15.74
N ALA A 138 -8.14 14.57 -17.06
CA ALA A 138 -9.28 14.10 -17.87
C ALA A 138 -9.45 12.57 -17.82
N ASP A 139 -8.36 11.81 -17.92
CA ASP A 139 -8.37 10.34 -17.86
C ASP A 139 -8.71 9.81 -16.46
N LEU A 140 -8.39 10.59 -15.44
CA LEU A 140 -8.58 10.22 -14.04
C LEU A 140 -10.01 10.45 -13.58
N SER A 141 -10.74 11.41 -14.17
CA SER A 141 -12.14 11.71 -13.85
C SER A 141 -13.08 10.50 -13.91
N GLN A 142 -12.73 9.45 -14.66
CA GLN A 142 -13.50 8.20 -14.81
C GLN A 142 -12.82 6.98 -14.15
N SER A 143 -11.80 7.22 -13.32
CA SER A 143 -11.00 6.17 -12.68
C SER A 143 -11.17 6.17 -11.17
N THR A 144 -11.06 4.99 -10.58
CA THR A 144 -10.79 4.80 -9.15
C THR A 144 -9.28 4.69 -8.98
N LEU A 145 -8.73 5.48 -8.07
CA LEU A 145 -7.31 5.45 -7.70
C LEU A 145 -7.16 4.56 -6.48
N PHE A 146 -6.19 3.66 -6.53
CA PHE A 146 -5.77 2.86 -5.39
C PHE A 146 -4.32 3.20 -5.09
N ILE A 147 -4.03 3.66 -3.89
CA ILE A 147 -2.73 4.21 -3.50
C ILE A 147 -2.27 3.51 -2.23
N PRO A 148 -1.27 2.62 -2.32
CA PRO A 148 -0.70 1.99 -1.14
C PRO A 148 -0.06 3.03 -0.21
N VAL A 149 -0.39 2.95 1.07
CA VAL A 149 0.14 3.75 2.16
C VAL A 149 0.83 2.83 3.17
N GLY A 150 2.12 3.09 3.40
CA GLY A 150 2.95 2.35 4.33
C GLY A 150 3.27 3.17 5.57
N ASP A 151 3.34 2.49 6.72
CA ASP A 151 3.79 3.07 7.99
C ASP A 151 5.27 2.80 8.18
N GLN A 152 6.08 3.85 8.03
CA GLN A 152 7.52 3.75 8.19
C GLN A 152 7.92 3.61 9.67
N VAL A 153 7.10 4.08 10.61
CA VAL A 153 7.32 3.93 12.06
C VAL A 153 7.23 2.46 12.44
N ASP A 154 6.13 1.79 12.08
CA ASP A 154 5.94 0.35 12.36
C ASP A 154 7.02 -0.50 11.67
N SER A 155 7.34 -0.17 10.41
CA SER A 155 8.42 -0.84 9.67
C SER A 155 9.78 -0.68 10.37
N LEU A 156 10.12 0.53 10.83
CA LEU A 156 11.37 0.80 11.53
C LEU A 156 11.43 0.11 12.90
N LEU A 157 10.33 0.13 13.68
CA LEU A 157 10.23 -0.61 14.94
C LEU A 157 10.45 -2.10 14.72
N GLU A 158 9.92 -2.69 13.63
CA GLU A 158 10.20 -4.08 13.26
C GLU A 158 11.68 -4.33 12.95
N ARG A 159 12.34 -3.41 12.24
CA ARG A 159 13.77 -3.57 11.94
C ARG A 159 14.65 -3.43 13.18
N LEU A 160 14.34 -2.48 14.04
CA LEU A 160 15.00 -2.32 15.34
C LEU A 160 14.80 -3.58 16.20
N TRP A 161 13.57 -4.08 16.31
CA TRP A 161 13.25 -5.32 17.03
C TRP A 161 14.05 -6.52 16.50
N THR A 162 14.18 -6.63 15.18
CA THR A 162 14.96 -7.69 14.53
C THR A 162 16.46 -7.57 14.88
N ALA A 163 17.05 -6.37 14.71
CA ALA A 163 18.46 -6.13 15.02
C ALA A 163 18.77 -6.44 16.50
N ILE A 164 17.91 -5.98 17.41
CA ILE A 164 18.00 -6.27 18.85
C ILE A 164 17.93 -7.78 19.11
N GLY A 165 17.01 -8.49 18.46
CA GLY A 165 16.90 -9.95 18.54
C GLY A 165 18.14 -10.70 18.02
N GLU A 166 18.87 -10.13 17.06
CA GLU A 166 20.13 -10.66 16.53
C GLU A 166 21.36 -10.28 17.39
N ALA A 167 21.12 -9.75 18.60
CA ALA A 167 22.11 -9.25 19.54
C ALA A 167 22.93 -8.05 19.01
N ALA A 168 22.39 -7.30 18.04
CA ALA A 168 23.01 -6.12 17.47
C ALA A 168 22.45 -4.84 18.13
N PRO A 169 23.24 -4.13 18.97
CA PRO A 169 22.82 -2.84 19.48
C PRO A 169 22.79 -1.80 18.36
N VAL A 170 22.08 -0.69 18.58
CA VAL A 170 21.96 0.38 17.59
C VAL A 170 22.91 1.49 17.98
N CYS A 171 23.58 2.11 17.00
CA CYS A 171 24.45 3.25 17.21
C CYS A 171 24.09 4.43 16.32
N ASP A 172 24.59 5.62 16.64
CA ASP A 172 24.61 6.74 15.70
C ASP A 172 25.81 6.66 14.75
N ASP A 173 25.91 7.61 13.82
CA ASP A 173 26.98 7.67 12.81
C ASP A 173 28.38 7.86 13.42
N ALA A 174 28.47 8.30 14.68
CA ALA A 174 29.72 8.41 15.43
C ALA A 174 30.08 7.13 16.18
N GLY A 175 29.24 6.09 16.10
CA GLY A 175 29.43 4.81 16.80
C GLY A 175 28.98 4.83 18.26
N ARG A 176 28.32 5.89 18.74
CA ARG A 176 27.75 5.92 20.09
C ARG A 176 26.51 5.04 20.11
N LEU A 177 26.45 4.09 21.05
CA LEU A 177 25.25 3.27 21.24
C LEU A 177 24.06 4.15 21.64
N LEU A 178 22.91 3.89 21.04
CA LEU A 178 21.65 4.55 21.34
C LEU A 178 20.88 3.82 22.46
N GLY A 179 20.03 4.56 23.16
CA GLY A 179 19.19 4.05 24.23
C GLY A 179 19.98 3.60 25.46
N ARG A 180 19.45 2.59 26.16
CA ARG A 180 20.00 2.09 27.44
C ARG A 180 20.49 0.62 27.33
N PRO A 181 21.54 0.31 26.55
CA PRO A 181 21.94 -1.06 26.25
C PRO A 181 22.67 -1.77 27.40
N ALA A 182 23.14 -1.04 28.42
CA ALA A 182 24.12 -1.53 29.40
C ALA A 182 23.72 -2.83 30.11
N GLN A 183 22.45 -2.94 30.53
CA GLN A 183 21.94 -4.16 31.20
C GLN A 183 21.95 -5.37 30.26
N LEU A 184 21.51 -5.18 29.00
CA LEU A 184 21.49 -6.25 28.01
C LEU A 184 22.90 -6.66 27.55
N ILE A 185 23.84 -5.72 27.50
CA ILE A 185 25.27 -6.03 27.25
C ILE A 185 25.85 -6.84 28.41
N ALA A 186 25.62 -6.42 29.66
CA ALA A 186 26.10 -7.14 30.84
C ALA A 186 25.52 -8.56 30.94
N ALA A 187 24.27 -8.75 30.50
CA ALA A 187 23.62 -10.05 30.41
C ALA A 187 24.06 -10.90 29.19
N GLY A 188 24.89 -10.35 28.30
CA GLY A 188 25.31 -11.02 27.06
C GLY A 188 24.25 -11.11 25.96
N ALA A 189 23.11 -10.43 26.14
CA ALA A 189 22.00 -10.38 25.17
C ALA A 189 22.30 -9.43 24.00
N LEU A 190 23.13 -8.40 24.19
CA LEU A 190 23.64 -7.53 23.13
C LEU A 190 25.16 -7.65 23.03
N ARG A 191 25.68 -7.55 21.81
CA ARG A 191 27.11 -7.64 21.50
C ARG A 191 27.60 -6.31 20.92
N PRO A 192 28.35 -5.48 21.69
CA PRO A 192 28.77 -4.16 21.25
C PRO A 192 29.56 -4.14 19.93
N ASP A 193 30.31 -5.20 19.64
CA ASP A 193 31.05 -5.39 18.38
C ASP A 193 30.15 -5.59 17.15
N ARG A 194 28.84 -5.80 17.36
CA ARG A 194 27.82 -5.94 16.31
C ARG A 194 26.95 -4.71 16.15
N ALA A 195 27.37 -3.56 16.66
CA ALA A 195 26.56 -2.35 16.58
C ALA A 195 26.24 -1.97 15.13
N VAL A 196 24.97 -1.63 14.85
CA VAL A 196 24.51 -1.22 13.53
C VAL A 196 24.05 0.25 13.57
N PRO A 197 24.49 1.11 12.63
CA PRO A 197 24.04 2.49 12.59
C PRO A 197 22.53 2.62 12.35
N LEU A 198 21.88 3.53 13.07
CA LEU A 198 20.45 3.83 12.92
C LEU A 198 20.09 4.15 11.47
N ALA A 199 20.89 4.98 10.79
CA ALA A 199 20.67 5.34 9.39
C ALA A 199 20.62 4.12 8.45
N THR A 200 21.42 3.09 8.71
CA THR A 200 21.39 1.83 7.96
C THR A 200 20.09 1.08 8.19
N ILE A 201 19.60 1.03 9.43
CA ILE A 201 18.33 0.38 9.78
C ILE A 201 17.15 1.14 9.16
N GLU A 202 17.16 2.48 9.18
CA GLU A 202 16.13 3.31 8.55
C GLU A 202 16.08 3.12 7.03
N ALA A 203 17.24 3.10 6.37
CA ALA A 203 17.33 2.87 4.94
C ALA A 203 16.80 1.47 4.56
N ASP A 204 17.16 0.44 5.31
CA ASP A 204 16.67 -0.93 5.12
C ASP A 204 15.15 -1.04 5.36
N ALA A 205 14.64 -0.45 6.45
CA ALA A 205 13.21 -0.40 6.72
C ALA A 205 12.45 0.25 5.56
N ARG A 206 12.94 1.41 5.08
CA ARG A 206 12.32 2.13 3.97
C ARG A 206 12.35 1.34 2.67
N ALA A 207 13.48 0.69 2.35
CA ALA A 207 13.61 -0.10 1.13
C ALA A 207 12.64 -1.29 1.14
N ARG A 208 12.49 -1.99 2.27
CA ARG A 208 11.52 -3.09 2.42
C ARG A 208 10.10 -2.60 2.27
N LEU A 209 9.73 -1.51 2.94
CA LEU A 209 8.39 -0.95 2.84
C LEU A 209 8.04 -0.53 1.40
N HIS A 210 8.98 0.10 0.67
CA HIS A 210 8.76 0.41 -0.75
C HIS A 210 8.53 -0.85 -1.58
N GLY A 211 9.27 -1.94 -1.32
CA GLY A 211 9.05 -3.22 -1.97
C GLY A 211 7.64 -3.78 -1.73
N GLU A 212 7.16 -3.71 -0.49
CA GLU A 212 5.80 -4.15 -0.12
C GLU A 212 4.71 -3.31 -0.79
N LEU A 213 4.87 -1.98 -0.80
CA LEU A 213 3.93 -1.08 -1.47
C LEU A 213 3.92 -1.27 -2.99
N ALA A 214 5.09 -1.50 -3.60
CA ALA A 214 5.19 -1.79 -5.04
C ALA A 214 4.53 -3.13 -5.39
N ALA A 215 4.75 -4.17 -4.58
CA ALA A 215 4.08 -5.46 -4.74
C ALA A 215 2.56 -5.32 -4.60
N THR A 216 2.10 -4.47 -3.67
CA THR A 216 0.68 -4.16 -3.48
C THR A 216 0.08 -3.50 -4.71
N ALA A 217 0.74 -2.47 -5.24
CA ALA A 217 0.32 -1.79 -6.47
C ALA A 217 0.23 -2.74 -7.67
N ALA A 218 1.22 -3.62 -7.82
CA ALA A 218 1.23 -4.64 -8.88
C ALA A 218 0.07 -5.63 -8.72
N GLY A 219 -0.21 -6.08 -7.49
CA GLY A 219 -1.34 -6.96 -7.20
C GLY A 219 -2.68 -6.32 -7.58
N ILE A 220 -2.88 -5.05 -7.21
CA ILE A 220 -4.09 -4.29 -7.59
C ILE A 220 -4.24 -4.24 -9.11
N ARG A 221 -3.14 -4.01 -9.86
CA ARG A 221 -3.17 -4.03 -11.32
C ARG A 221 -3.58 -5.40 -11.85
N HIS A 222 -2.97 -6.48 -11.37
CA HIS A 222 -3.32 -7.83 -11.83
C HIS A 222 -4.79 -8.17 -11.53
N MET A 223 -5.30 -7.75 -10.37
CA MET A 223 -6.71 -7.89 -10.03
C MET A 223 -7.61 -7.12 -10.99
N ALA A 224 -7.26 -5.87 -11.34
CA ALA A 224 -7.98 -5.06 -12.32
C ALA A 224 -8.00 -5.74 -13.70
N ASP A 225 -6.84 -6.17 -14.20
CA ASP A 225 -6.70 -6.84 -15.49
C ASP A 225 -7.55 -8.13 -15.55
N ALA A 226 -7.56 -8.88 -14.45
CA ALA A 226 -8.31 -10.12 -14.33
C ALA A 226 -9.84 -9.90 -14.31
N MET A 227 -10.29 -8.74 -13.82
CA MET A 227 -11.68 -8.29 -13.92
C MET A 227 -12.03 -7.67 -15.29
N GLY A 228 -11.07 -7.59 -16.21
CA GLY A 228 -11.23 -6.92 -17.50
C GLY A 228 -11.32 -5.39 -17.36
N LEU A 229 -10.84 -4.84 -16.24
CA LEU A 229 -10.75 -3.41 -16.02
C LEU A 229 -9.38 -2.93 -16.50
N ASP A 230 -9.38 -1.90 -17.33
CA ASP A 230 -8.16 -1.27 -17.84
C ASP A 230 -7.84 0.01 -17.04
N GLY A 231 -6.62 0.48 -17.10
CA GLY A 231 -6.26 1.80 -16.62
C GLY A 231 -4.76 2.04 -16.64
N PRO A 232 -4.32 3.30 -16.79
CA PRO A 232 -2.90 3.61 -16.81
C PRO A 232 -2.27 3.35 -15.43
N PRO A 233 -0.96 3.05 -15.35
CA PRO A 233 -0.25 3.15 -14.08
C PRO A 233 -0.43 4.55 -13.51
N LEU A 234 -0.59 4.66 -12.19
CA LEU A 234 -0.72 5.95 -11.55
C LEU A 234 0.60 6.70 -11.72
N SER A 235 0.66 7.66 -12.64
CA SER A 235 1.83 8.52 -12.79
C SER A 235 1.40 9.94 -13.18
N GLY A 236 2.23 10.93 -12.82
CA GLY A 236 1.87 12.35 -12.94
C GLY A 236 1.02 12.89 -11.78
N PHE A 237 1.05 12.22 -10.62
CA PHE A 237 0.54 12.75 -9.35
C PHE A 237 1.71 13.22 -8.49
N ASP A 238 1.53 14.36 -7.84
CA ASP A 238 2.38 14.74 -6.73
C ASP A 238 1.89 14.02 -5.48
N LEU A 239 2.40 12.80 -5.27
CA LEU A 239 2.07 11.97 -4.10
C LEU A 239 2.44 12.64 -2.77
N ALA A 240 3.33 13.64 -2.75
CA ALA A 240 3.66 14.37 -1.53
C ALA A 240 2.53 15.34 -1.14
N SER A 241 1.78 15.84 -2.11
CA SER A 241 0.67 16.77 -1.89
C SER A 241 -0.66 16.09 -1.54
N LEU A 242 -0.80 14.81 -1.89
CA LEU A 242 -2.07 14.08 -1.78
C LEU A 242 -2.54 13.86 -0.34
N PRO A 243 -1.69 13.45 0.64
CA PRO A 243 -2.15 13.16 1.99
C PRO A 243 -2.86 14.34 2.64
N GLY A 244 -2.29 15.54 2.55
CA GLY A 244 -2.89 16.75 3.12
C GLY A 244 -4.25 17.10 2.51
N ALA A 245 -4.46 16.77 1.23
CA ALA A 245 -5.73 17.00 0.56
C ALA A 245 -6.83 15.99 0.94
N VAL A 246 -6.47 14.84 1.52
CA VAL A 246 -7.42 13.84 2.06
C VAL A 246 -7.40 13.78 3.58
N GLY A 247 -6.94 14.86 4.23
CA GLY A 247 -7.07 15.06 5.68
C GLY A 247 -5.94 14.50 6.54
N PHE A 248 -4.84 14.01 5.96
CA PHE A 248 -3.68 13.62 6.77
C PHE A 248 -3.08 14.84 7.46
N ARG A 249 -2.64 14.64 8.70
CA ARG A 249 -1.83 15.60 9.44
C ARG A 249 -0.47 15.71 8.76
N MET A 250 -0.08 16.95 8.45
CA MET A 250 1.17 17.27 7.79
C MET A 250 2.09 18.02 8.76
N GLU A 251 3.37 17.66 8.78
CA GLU A 251 4.41 18.34 9.55
C GLU A 251 5.68 18.55 8.71
N ASP A 252 6.60 19.39 9.17
CA ASP A 252 7.91 19.52 8.54
C ASP A 252 8.74 18.25 8.76
N GLY A 253 9.33 17.74 7.68
CA GLY A 253 10.14 16.54 7.71
C GLY A 253 11.44 16.64 6.92
N PRO A 254 12.24 15.56 6.89
CA PRO A 254 13.62 15.60 6.38
C PRO A 254 13.70 15.85 4.87
N GLN A 255 12.60 15.71 4.14
CA GLN A 255 12.51 15.88 2.69
C GLN A 255 11.45 16.94 2.29
N GLY A 256 10.94 17.73 3.24
CA GLY A 256 9.80 18.63 3.06
C GLY A 256 8.62 18.25 3.94
N LEU A 257 7.40 18.62 3.55
CA LEU A 257 6.19 18.25 4.28
C LEU A 257 6.03 16.72 4.31
N ASP A 258 5.77 16.18 5.50
CA ASP A 258 5.63 14.77 5.80
C ASP A 258 4.23 14.51 6.35
N ALA A 259 3.57 13.48 5.84
CA ALA A 259 2.30 13.04 6.40
C ALA A 259 2.62 12.18 7.62
N ILE A 260 2.06 12.52 8.78
CA ILE A 260 2.38 11.83 10.05
C ILE A 260 1.24 10.96 10.57
N GLY A 261 0.06 11.05 9.97
CA GLY A 261 -1.10 10.21 10.30
C GLY A 261 -2.42 10.81 9.81
N LEU A 262 -3.51 10.07 10.05
CA LEU A 262 -4.89 10.43 9.77
C LEU A 262 -5.73 10.02 10.98
N ASP A 263 -6.21 11.01 11.74
CA ASP A 263 -6.87 10.80 13.03
C ASP A 263 -8.05 9.82 12.91
N GLY A 264 -8.09 8.78 13.76
CA GLY A 264 -9.12 7.72 13.74
C GLY A 264 -8.97 6.65 12.65
N HIS A 265 -8.07 6.82 11.69
CA HIS A 265 -7.94 5.93 10.53
C HIS A 265 -6.52 5.34 10.38
N PHE A 266 -5.50 6.18 10.44
CA PHE A 266 -4.09 5.81 10.28
C PHE A 266 -3.26 6.50 11.37
N GLU A 267 -3.03 5.81 12.48
CA GLU A 267 -2.37 6.37 13.66
C GLU A 267 -1.05 5.60 13.90
N PRO A 268 0.08 6.06 13.35
CA PRO A 268 1.38 5.40 13.55
C PRO A 268 1.80 5.44 15.02
N LEU A 269 2.69 4.54 15.42
CA LEU A 269 3.19 4.47 16.80
C LEU A 269 4.27 5.54 17.08
N VAL A 270 3.93 6.80 16.88
CA VAL A 270 4.77 7.98 17.13
C VAL A 270 3.87 9.13 17.63
N PRO A 271 4.37 10.05 18.47
CA PRO A 271 3.64 11.27 18.79
C PRO A 271 3.11 11.97 17.51
N PRO A 272 1.87 12.52 17.54
CA PRO A 272 1.00 12.70 18.71
C PRO A 272 0.07 11.50 19.04
N TYR A 273 0.16 10.38 18.33
CA TYR A 273 -0.76 9.24 18.49
C TYR A 273 -0.43 8.32 19.68
N VAL A 274 0.76 8.49 20.26
CA VAL A 274 1.22 7.90 21.51
C VAL A 274 1.93 8.99 22.32
N GLY A 275 2.01 8.84 23.64
CA GLY A 275 2.62 9.83 24.52
C GLY A 275 4.13 9.98 24.29
N ASP A 276 4.82 8.85 24.07
CA ASP A 276 6.26 8.80 23.80
C ASP A 276 6.64 7.51 23.04
N MET A 277 7.94 7.38 22.71
CA MET A 277 8.44 6.21 21.98
C MET A 277 8.63 4.97 22.87
N GLU A 278 8.61 5.11 24.20
CA GLU A 278 8.56 3.96 25.10
C GLU A 278 7.19 3.30 25.02
N GLU A 279 6.11 4.07 25.08
CA GLU A 279 4.74 3.61 24.84
C GLU A 279 4.60 3.00 23.44
N ALA A 280 5.18 3.62 22.41
CA ALA A 280 5.22 3.07 21.07
C ALA A 280 5.80 1.64 21.04
N ALA A 281 6.94 1.42 21.68
CA ALA A 281 7.61 0.12 21.71
C ALA A 281 6.77 -0.93 22.46
N TRP A 282 6.09 -0.56 23.54
CA TRP A 282 5.18 -1.46 24.25
C TRP A 282 3.97 -1.84 23.42
N ARG A 283 3.26 -0.87 22.82
CA ARG A 283 2.11 -1.14 21.94
C ARG A 283 2.53 -1.97 20.71
N PHE A 284 3.70 -1.68 20.15
CA PHE A 284 4.29 -2.48 19.07
C PHE A 284 4.53 -3.92 19.52
N ALA A 285 5.14 -4.12 20.68
CA ALA A 285 5.39 -5.44 21.24
C ALA A 285 4.07 -6.18 21.54
N GLU A 286 3.03 -5.53 22.06
CA GLU A 286 1.74 -6.18 22.31
C GLU A 286 1.08 -6.71 21.03
N ARG A 287 1.16 -5.97 19.93
CA ARG A 287 0.70 -6.42 18.61
C ARG A 287 1.51 -7.61 18.09
N ARG A 288 2.75 -7.74 18.53
CA ARG A 288 3.65 -8.84 18.19
C ARG A 288 3.50 -9.98 19.19
N HIS A 289 2.73 -11.00 18.79
CA HIS A 289 2.63 -12.25 19.54
C HIS A 289 3.94 -13.07 19.55
N ASP A 290 4.95 -12.68 18.74
CA ASP A 290 6.27 -13.30 18.74
C ASP A 290 7.25 -12.59 19.68
N HIS A 291 8.18 -13.36 20.26
CA HIS A 291 9.33 -12.83 20.97
C HIS A 291 10.46 -12.58 19.96
N PRO A 292 11.33 -11.57 20.17
CA PRO A 292 12.58 -11.53 19.42
C PRO A 292 13.30 -12.84 19.75
N ARG A 293 13.91 -13.49 18.77
CA ARG A 293 14.67 -14.73 18.99
C ARG A 293 15.93 -14.44 19.82
N SER A 294 15.76 -14.21 21.11
CA SER A 294 16.90 -14.05 22.01
C SER A 294 17.48 -15.43 22.32
N PRO A 295 18.81 -15.61 22.28
CA PRO A 295 19.46 -16.88 22.59
C PRO A 295 19.41 -17.28 24.07
N SER A 296 18.70 -16.55 24.95
CA SER A 296 18.55 -16.90 26.36
C SER A 296 17.09 -16.83 26.83
N ASP A 297 16.50 -17.99 27.13
CA ASP A 297 15.14 -18.19 27.68
C ASP A 297 14.99 -17.76 29.16
N ALA A 298 15.74 -16.75 29.62
CA ALA A 298 15.59 -16.25 30.98
C ALA A 298 14.32 -15.37 31.05
N GLY A 299 13.30 -15.85 31.76
CA GLY A 299 12.05 -15.13 32.00
C GLY A 299 12.31 -13.70 32.49
N GLY A 300 11.83 -12.71 31.72
CA GLY A 300 12.17 -11.29 31.88
C GLY A 300 12.94 -10.69 30.70
N ALA A 301 13.45 -11.51 29.76
CA ALA A 301 14.20 -11.01 28.61
C ALA A 301 13.34 -10.12 27.69
N ARG A 302 12.03 -10.39 27.55
CA ARG A 302 11.15 -9.62 26.66
C ARG A 302 11.04 -8.16 27.13
N GLU A 303 10.77 -7.96 28.41
CA GLU A 303 10.54 -6.64 29.00
C GLU A 303 11.78 -5.75 28.85
N HIS A 304 12.98 -6.30 29.07
CA HIS A 304 14.23 -5.57 28.87
C HIS A 304 14.49 -5.25 27.39
N LEU A 305 14.12 -6.15 26.46
CA LEU A 305 14.27 -5.91 25.02
C LEU A 305 13.28 -4.85 24.52
N VAL A 306 12.03 -4.86 25.01
CA VAL A 306 11.03 -3.83 24.71
C VAL A 306 11.44 -2.48 25.30
N ALA A 307 11.91 -2.45 26.56
CA ALA A 307 12.41 -1.24 27.18
C ALA A 307 13.64 -0.67 26.44
N TYR A 308 14.52 -1.55 25.94
CA TYR A 308 15.64 -1.12 25.11
C TYR A 308 15.18 -0.56 23.76
N LEU A 309 14.27 -1.25 23.06
CA LEU A 309 13.65 -0.75 21.82
C LEU A 309 13.06 0.64 22.02
N GLY A 310 12.24 0.82 23.06
CA GLY A 310 11.65 2.11 23.43
C GLY A 310 12.71 3.17 23.69
N SER A 311 13.78 2.84 24.43
CA SER A 311 14.86 3.79 24.68
C SER A 311 15.66 4.18 23.43
N VAL A 312 15.85 3.27 22.47
CA VAL A 312 16.52 3.59 21.19
C VAL A 312 15.64 4.52 20.36
N ALA A 313 14.35 4.21 20.26
CA ALA A 313 13.40 5.03 19.52
C ALA A 313 13.21 6.41 20.17
N GLN A 314 13.19 6.48 21.51
CA GLN A 314 13.15 7.74 22.25
C GLN A 314 14.42 8.57 22.04
N ASP A 315 15.61 7.96 22.13
CA ASP A 315 16.88 8.64 21.85
C ASP A 315 16.91 9.25 20.43
N ALA A 316 16.37 8.53 19.44
CA ALA A 316 16.24 9.03 18.08
C ALA A 316 15.25 10.21 18.03
N HIS A 317 14.06 10.04 18.61
CA HIS A 317 13.05 11.09 18.66
C HIS A 317 13.56 12.37 19.32
N ASP A 318 14.20 12.27 20.50
CA ASP A 318 14.71 13.42 21.25
C ASP A 318 15.82 14.15 20.51
N ARG A 319 16.66 13.41 19.78
CA ARG A 319 17.79 13.99 19.03
C ARG A 319 17.35 14.71 17.76
N PHE A 320 16.38 14.15 17.04
CA PHE A 320 15.98 14.65 15.73
C PHE A 320 14.66 15.43 15.76
N GLY A 321 13.95 15.43 16.90
CA GLY A 321 12.62 16.01 17.06
C GLY A 321 11.51 15.22 16.38
N ARG A 322 11.80 13.99 15.91
CA ARG A 322 10.88 13.13 15.15
C ARG A 322 11.36 11.68 15.10
N PHE A 323 10.46 10.78 14.78
CA PHE A 323 10.75 9.39 14.47
C PHE A 323 9.88 8.92 13.30
N PRO A 324 10.44 8.36 12.22
CA PRO A 324 11.87 8.14 11.93
C PRO A 324 12.68 9.45 11.81
N ALA A 325 14.00 9.35 11.97
CA ALA A 325 14.90 10.50 11.97
C ALA A 325 15.14 11.06 10.57
N THR A 326 15.49 10.21 9.60
CA THR A 326 15.97 10.65 8.27
C THR A 326 15.03 10.31 7.12
N VAL A 327 13.96 9.58 7.40
CA VAL A 327 12.96 9.16 6.41
C VAL A 327 11.54 9.63 6.81
N PRO A 328 10.61 9.79 5.85
CA PRO A 328 9.22 10.13 6.10
C PRO A 328 8.54 9.18 7.08
N THR A 329 7.53 9.67 7.79
CA THR A 329 6.72 8.89 8.74
C THR A 329 5.80 7.93 7.98
N LEU A 330 5.25 8.41 6.87
CA LEU A 330 4.42 7.63 5.95
C LEU A 330 5.06 7.57 4.57
N VAL A 331 4.89 6.43 3.91
CA VAL A 331 5.37 6.21 2.55
C VAL A 331 4.18 5.92 1.65
N LEU A 332 4.02 6.72 0.61
CA LEU A 332 3.04 6.46 -0.45
C LEU A 332 3.78 5.92 -1.68
N ALA A 333 3.21 4.90 -2.31
CA ALA A 333 3.67 4.42 -3.61
C ALA A 333 2.68 4.77 -4.72
N ALA A 334 3.21 4.97 -5.92
CA ALA A 334 2.39 5.03 -7.12
C ALA A 334 1.61 3.72 -7.26
N GLY A 335 0.30 3.79 -7.08
CA GLY A 335 -0.56 2.64 -7.19
C GLY A 335 -1.16 2.46 -8.58
N ALA A 336 -2.47 2.17 -8.64
CA ALA A 336 -3.17 1.90 -9.89
C ALA A 336 -4.35 2.86 -10.08
N ALA A 337 -4.50 3.39 -11.29
CA ALA A 337 -5.78 3.90 -11.76
C ALA A 337 -6.52 2.77 -12.47
N VAL A 338 -7.78 2.59 -12.11
CA VAL A 338 -8.67 1.59 -12.70
C VAL A 338 -9.86 2.33 -13.31
N ARG A 339 -9.98 2.30 -14.64
CA ARG A 339 -11.08 2.94 -15.36
C ARG A 339 -12.36 2.16 -15.10
N ARG A 340 -13.44 2.89 -14.88
CA ARG A 340 -14.76 2.28 -14.82
C ARG A 340 -15.15 1.76 -16.21
N PRO A 341 -15.87 0.63 -16.30
CA PRO A 341 -16.47 0.23 -17.55
C PRO A 341 -17.34 1.38 -18.04
N ALA A 342 -17.11 1.83 -19.28
CA ALA A 342 -18.02 2.79 -19.89
C ALA A 342 -19.43 2.22 -19.76
N PRO A 343 -20.44 3.01 -19.32
CA PRO A 343 -21.79 2.52 -19.21
C PRO A 343 -22.13 1.90 -20.55
N GLN A 344 -22.43 0.58 -20.56
CA GLN A 344 -22.80 -0.11 -21.78
C GLN A 344 -23.99 0.67 -22.32
N ARG A 345 -23.75 1.50 -23.34
CA ARG A 345 -24.84 2.10 -24.09
C ARG A 345 -25.53 0.89 -24.67
N HIS A 346 -26.62 0.47 -24.04
CA HIS A 346 -27.54 -0.45 -24.65
C HIS A 346 -27.91 0.25 -25.94
N HIS A 347 -27.25 -0.16 -27.03
CA HIS A 347 -27.71 0.12 -28.36
C HIS A 347 -29.07 -0.52 -28.38
N ARG A 348 -30.10 0.26 -28.01
CA ARG A 348 -31.48 -0.02 -28.36
C ARG A 348 -31.36 -0.24 -29.86
N ARG A 349 -31.38 -1.51 -30.28
CA ARG A 349 -31.53 -1.84 -31.69
C ARG A 349 -32.68 -0.94 -32.13
N PRO A 350 -32.47 -0.05 -33.12
CA PRO A 350 -33.59 0.71 -33.63
C PRO A 350 -34.63 -0.34 -33.98
N THR A 351 -35.74 -0.35 -33.23
CA THR A 351 -36.87 -1.19 -33.56
C THR A 351 -37.22 -0.76 -34.96
N ALA A 352 -36.89 -1.61 -35.94
CA ALA A 352 -37.27 -1.39 -37.31
C ALA A 352 -38.78 -1.14 -37.26
N ARG A 353 -39.18 0.11 -37.45
CA ARG A 353 -40.58 0.43 -37.72
C ARG A 353 -40.85 -0.34 -39.00
N LEU A 354 -41.54 -1.47 -38.87
CA LEU A 354 -42.11 -2.19 -39.99
C LEU A 354 -42.89 -1.15 -40.78
N ALA A 355 -42.37 -0.80 -41.96
CA ALA A 355 -43.06 0.04 -42.92
C ALA A 355 -44.39 -0.65 -43.22
N GLY A 356 -45.49 -0.05 -42.78
CA GLY A 356 -46.83 -0.51 -43.13
C GLY A 356 -47.00 -0.49 -44.66
N PRO A 357 -47.75 -1.44 -45.23
CA PRO A 357 -47.97 -1.50 -46.66
C PRO A 357 -48.67 -0.22 -47.14
N MET A 358 -48.03 0.47 -48.09
CA MET A 358 -48.63 1.57 -48.84
C MET A 358 -49.84 1.02 -49.61
N ARG A 359 -51.05 1.39 -49.19
CA ARG A 359 -52.27 1.19 -49.99
C ARG A 359 -52.26 2.23 -51.10
N GLY A 360 -52.13 1.77 -52.35
CA GLY A 360 -52.35 2.59 -53.54
C GLY A 360 -53.84 2.93 -53.65
N GLU A 361 -54.15 4.21 -53.68
CA GLU A 361 -55.45 4.73 -54.12
C GLU A 361 -55.54 4.63 -55.64
N ALA A 362 -56.60 3.99 -56.12
CA ALA A 362 -56.97 3.96 -57.52
C ALA A 362 -57.67 5.28 -57.88
N VAL A 363 -57.11 5.97 -58.87
CA VAL A 363 -57.71 7.11 -59.56
C VAL A 363 -58.94 6.65 -60.34
N ARG A 364 -60.04 7.39 -60.21
CA ARG A 364 -61.17 7.40 -61.16
C ARG A 364 -61.33 8.80 -61.73
#